data_AF-A0A2N6SM99-F1
#
_entry.id   AF-A0A2N6SM99-F1
#
_cell.length_a   1.000
_cell.length_b   1.000
_cell.length_c   1.000
_cell.angle_alpha   90.00
_cell.angle_beta   90.00
_cell.angle_gamma   90.00
#
_symmetry.space_group_name_H-M   'P 1'
#
loop_
_entity.id
_entity.type
_entity.pdbx_description
1 polymer ?
#
loop_
_entity_poly.entity_id
_entity_poly.type
_entity_poly.pdbx_seq_one_letter_code
_entity_poly.pdbx_strand_id
1 'polypeptide(L)' 'MTQLHDNTTNNTGKHLTLGERYKIEAYLEEGHSYREMGRRLGHHHTTISNEIKRGTVRQVRKVTAQTGKV' A
#
# COMPACT_ATOMS: atom_id res chain seq x y z
N MET A 1 -17.86 21.77 25.11
CA MET A 1 -18.04 21.62 23.65
C MET A 1 -16.72 21.17 23.05
N THR A 2 -16.61 19.94 22.56
CA THR A 2 -15.42 19.48 21.83
C THR A 2 -15.80 19.27 20.37
N GLN A 3 -15.27 20.10 19.47
CA GLN A 3 -15.45 19.91 18.02
C GLN A 3 -14.59 18.73 17.54
N LEU A 4 -15.22 17.74 16.93
CA LEU A 4 -14.57 16.67 16.17
C LEU A 4 -14.36 17.17 14.73
N HIS A 5 -13.10 17.42 14.38
CA HIS A 5 -12.69 17.76 13.01
C HIS A 5 -12.26 16.47 12.28
N ASP A 6 -13.21 15.61 11.94
CA ASP A 6 -12.90 14.42 11.14
C ASP A 6 -12.86 14.81 9.65
N ASN A 7 -11.65 15.05 9.13
CA ASN A 7 -11.41 15.46 7.74
C ASN A 7 -11.21 14.28 6.77
N THR A 8 -11.50 13.06 7.20
CA THR A 8 -11.35 11.85 6.39
C THR A 8 -12.62 11.60 5.57
N THR A 9 -12.72 12.25 4.41
CA THR A 9 -13.66 11.81 3.38
C THR A 9 -13.32 10.36 3.00
N ASN A 10 -14.34 9.50 3.05
CA ASN A 10 -14.21 8.07 2.84
C ASN A 10 -14.03 7.80 1.34
N ASN A 11 -12.77 7.89 0.86
CA ASN A 11 -12.43 7.66 -0.53
C ASN A 11 -12.42 6.14 -0.79
N THR A 12 -13.54 5.62 -1.30
CA THR A 12 -13.69 4.25 -1.78
C THR A 12 -12.74 4.02 -2.95
N GLY A 13 -11.74 3.14 -2.79
CA GLY A 13 -10.71 2.85 -3.81
C GLY A 13 -9.25 3.15 -3.42
N LYS A 14 -8.93 3.32 -2.13
CA LYS A 14 -7.57 3.63 -1.64
C LYS A 14 -6.52 2.50 -1.77
N HIS A 15 -6.92 1.26 -1.99
CA HIS A 15 -6.02 0.09 -1.90
C HIS A 15 -5.91 -0.66 -3.21
N LEU A 16 -4.67 -1.03 -3.56
CA LEU A 16 -4.37 -1.89 -4.71
C LEU A 16 -5.04 -3.25 -4.53
N THR A 17 -5.90 -3.59 -5.48
CA THR A 17 -6.48 -4.93 -5.64
C THR A 17 -5.40 -5.95 -6.00
N LEU A 18 -5.68 -7.22 -5.77
CA LEU A 18 -4.76 -8.30 -6.11
C LEU A 18 -4.36 -8.28 -7.61
N GLY A 19 -5.33 -8.05 -8.50
CA GLY A 19 -5.08 -7.95 -9.94
C GLY A 19 -4.17 -6.77 -10.32
N GLU A 20 -4.29 -5.63 -9.65
CA GLU A 20 -3.38 -4.50 -9.86
C GLU A 20 -1.97 -4.80 -9.35
N ARG A 21 -1.82 -5.57 -8.27
CA ARG A 21 -0.50 -5.98 -7.77
C ARG A 21 0.22 -6.89 -8.76
N TYR A 22 -0.48 -7.86 -9.36
CA TYR A 22 0.10 -8.70 -10.43
C TYR A 22 0.53 -7.87 -11.65
N LYS A 23 -0.25 -6.84 -12.01
CA LYS A 23 0.15 -5.92 -13.08
C LYS A 23 1.40 -5.11 -12.72
N ILE A 24 1.52 -4.64 -11.47
CA ILE A 24 2.72 -3.94 -11.00
C ILE A 24 3.94 -4.86 -11.07
N GLU A 25 3.80 -6.13 -10.70
CA GLU A 25 4.87 -7.13 -10.78
C GLU A 25 5.32 -7.35 -12.23
N ALA A 26 4.38 -7.61 -13.15
CA ALA A 26 4.68 -7.76 -14.58
C ALA A 26 5.39 -6.52 -15.16
N TYR A 27 4.89 -5.32 -14.84
CA TYR A 27 5.52 -4.07 -15.30
C TYR A 27 6.92 -3.83 -14.71
N LEU A 28 7.19 -4.35 -13.51
CA LEU A 28 8.51 -4.28 -12.89
C LEU A 28 9.51 -5.18 -13.62
N GLU A 29 9.08 -6.38 -14.02
CA GLU A 29 9.88 -7.30 -14.85
C GLU A 29 10.16 -6.73 -16.24
N GLU A 30 9.20 -6.02 -16.82
CA GLU A 30 9.34 -5.29 -18.09
C GLU A 30 10.22 -4.03 -17.99
N GLY A 31 10.60 -3.60 -16.78
CA GLY A 31 11.46 -2.45 -16.56
C GLY A 31 10.76 -1.09 -16.64
N HIS A 32 9.44 -1.04 -16.50
CA HIS A 32 8.69 0.22 -16.52
C HIS A 32 8.98 1.11 -15.31
N SER A 33 8.83 2.42 -15.48
CA SER A 33 8.97 3.36 -14.37
C SER A 33 7.72 3.41 -13.49
N TYR A 34 7.86 3.69 -12.19
CA TYR A 34 6.72 3.80 -11.27
C TYR A 34 5.68 4.85 -11.68
N ARG A 35 6.11 5.93 -12.34
CA ARG A 35 5.22 6.97 -12.88
C ARG A 35 4.41 6.46 -14.06
N GLU A 36 5.00 5.62 -14.91
CA GLU A 36 4.30 5.00 -16.02
C GLU A 36 3.28 3.98 -15.54
N MET A 37 3.66 3.08 -14.63
CA MET A 37 2.73 2.13 -14.02
C MET A 37 1.55 2.86 -13.35
N GLY A 38 1.82 3.98 -12.67
CA GLY A 38 0.79 4.79 -12.01
C GLY A 38 -0.22 5.36 -13.00
N ARG A 39 0.26 5.91 -14.12
CA ARG A 39 -0.60 6.39 -15.21
C ARG A 39 -1.45 5.26 -15.82
N ARG A 40 -0.88 4.06 -16.00
CA ARG A 40 -1.59 2.90 -16.57
C ARG A 40 -2.67 2.34 -15.63
N LEU A 41 -2.41 2.33 -14.32
CA LEU A 41 -3.32 1.78 -13.32
C LEU A 41 -4.25 2.83 -12.69
N GLY A 42 -4.10 4.11 -13.04
CA GLY A 42 -4.85 5.20 -12.42
C GLY A 42 -4.44 5.51 -10.97
N HIS A 43 -3.26 5.04 -10.55
CA HIS A 43 -2.73 5.24 -9.19
C HIS A 43 -1.60 6.26 -9.16
N HIS A 44 -1.44 6.92 -8.02
CA HIS A 44 -0.28 7.77 -7.80
C HIS A 44 1.01 6.92 -7.74
N HIS A 45 2.10 7.42 -8.32
CA HIS A 45 3.39 6.70 -8.36
C HIS A 45 3.91 6.32 -6.96
N THR A 46 3.58 7.11 -5.92
CA THR A 46 3.91 6.79 -4.52
C THR A 46 3.18 5.54 -4.03
N THR A 47 1.94 5.30 -4.47
CA THR A 47 1.18 4.09 -4.13
C THR A 47 1.91 2.85 -4.63
N ILE A 48 2.44 2.91 -5.86
CA ILE A 48 3.21 1.84 -6.48
C ILE A 48 4.55 1.63 -5.78
N SER A 49 5.29 2.72 -5.51
CA SER A 49 6.55 2.64 -4.77
C SER A 49 6.37 2.01 -3.38
N ASN A 50 5.29 2.37 -2.67
CA ASN A 50 4.97 1.80 -1.37
C ASN A 50 4.60 0.32 -1.47
N GLU A 51 3.93 -0.10 -2.54
CA GLU A 51 3.60 -1.50 -2.75
C GLU A 51 4.84 -2.36 -3.00
N ILE A 52 5.72 -1.90 -3.88
CA ILE A 52 7.00 -2.59 -4.15
C ILE A 52 7.84 -2.68 -2.88
N LYS A 53 7.91 -1.61 -2.09
CA LYS A 53 8.57 -1.64 -0.77
C LYS A 53 7.94 -2.67 0.17
N ARG A 54 6.60 -2.78 0.22
CA ARG A 54 5.93 -3.79 1.04
C ARG A 54 6.21 -5.23 0.58
N GLY A 55 6.23 -5.47 -0.74
CA GLY A 55 6.52 -6.77 -1.33
C GLY A 55 7.98 -7.21 -1.17
N THR A 56 8.90 -6.24 -1.13
CA THR A 56 10.35 -6.49 -0.98
C THR A 56 10.81 -6.56 0.48
N VAL A 57 10.06 -5.95 1.41
CA VAL A 57 10.42 -5.96 2.84
C VAL A 57 10.09 -7.31 3.47
N ARG A 58 11.10 -7.93 4.09
CA ARG A 58 10.94 -9.14 4.90
C ARG A 58 10.00 -8.86 6.08
N GLN A 59 8.79 -9.43 6.03
CA GLN A 59 7.82 -9.31 7.12
C GLN A 59 8.35 -10.03 8.36
N VAL A 60 8.73 -9.28 9.39
CA VAL A 60 9.06 -9.83 10.71
C VAL A 60 7.76 -10.15 11.44
N ARG A 61 7.62 -11.38 11.96
CA ARG A 61 6.50 -11.72 12.85
C ARG A 61 6.55 -10.81 14.06
N LYS A 62 5.51 -9.99 14.27
CA LYS A 62 5.33 -9.28 15.54
C LYS A 62 5.02 -10.33 16.60
N VAL A 63 5.99 -10.63 17.45
CA VAL A 63 5.74 -11.39 18.69
C VAL A 63 5.00 -10.44 19.62
N THR A 64 3.68 -10.58 19.72
CA THR A 64 2.91 -9.94 20.80
C THR A 64 3.25 -10.67 22.09
N ALA A 65 4.30 -10.20 22.78
CA ALA A 65 4.51 -10.52 24.18
C ALA A 65 3.48 -9.76 25.01
N GLN A 66 2.25 -10.27 25.07
CA GLN A 66 1.38 -10.01 26.21
C GLN A 66 1.77 -11.01 27.30
N THR A 67 2.88 -10.74 27.98
CA THR A 67 3.12 -11.30 29.32
C THR A 67 2.20 -10.56 30.27
N GLY A 68 0.95 -11.04 30.35
CA GLY A 68 0.04 -10.67 31.42
C GLY A 68 0.58 -11.22 32.74
N LYS A 69 1.11 -10.33 33.57
CA LYS A 69 1.24 -10.52 35.01
C LYS A 69 -0.14 -10.86 35.58
N VAL A 70 -0.29 -12.01 36.27
CA VAL A 70 -0.78 -12.14 37.67
C VAL A 70 -0.20 -13.44 38.21
#